data_AF-A0A0R1GY34-F1
#
_entry.id   AF-A0A0R1GY34-F1
#
_cell.length_a   1.000
_cell.length_b   1.000
_cell.length_c   1.000
_cell.angle_alpha   90.00
_cell.angle_beta   90.00
_cell.angle_gamma   90.00
#
_symmetry.space_group_name_H-M   'P 1'
#
loop_
_entity.id
_entity.type
_entity.pdbx_description
1 polymer ?
#
loop_
_entity_poly.entity_id
_entity_poly.type
_entity_poly.pdbx_seq_one_letter_code
_entity_poly.pdbx_strand_id
1 'polypeptide(L)' 'MKVLQNAGIVFTVKDGKWQHYSLQKRFVQEFKQNTDQLLAADEHCLCQRSDCEKDVAN' A
#
# COMPACT_ATOMS: atom_id res chain seq x y z
N MET A 1 -10.15 12.31 5.08
CA MET A 1 -9.05 12.31 6.07
C MET A 1 -9.34 11.49 7.33
N LYS A 2 -10.52 11.62 7.95
CA LYS A 2 -10.88 10.89 9.18
C LYS A 2 -10.81 9.35 9.06
N VAL A 3 -11.16 8.79 7.91
CA VAL A 3 -10.98 7.34 7.62
C VAL A 3 -9.51 6.93 7.73
N LEU A 4 -8.59 7.70 7.14
CA LEU A 4 -7.15 7.42 7.18
C LEU A 4 -6.59 7.53 8.60
N GLN A 5 -7.09 8.48 9.39
CA GLN A 5 -6.71 8.63 10.79
C GLN A 5 -7.22 7.45 11.63
N ASN A 6 -8.48 7.06 11.45
CA ASN A 6 -9.06 5.91 12.15
C ASN A 6 -8.38 4.58 11.79
N ALA A 7 -7.93 4.45 10.54
CA ALA A 7 -7.15 3.30 10.07
C ALA A 7 -5.69 3.33 10.54
N GLY A 8 -5.24 4.35 11.26
CA GLY A 8 -3.86 4.47 11.75
C GLY A 8 -2.83 4.78 10.66
N ILE A 9 -3.27 5.27 9.49
CA ILE A 9 -2.39 5.61 8.36
C ILE A 9 -1.77 7.00 8.55
N VAL A 10 -2.54 7.94 9.13
CA VAL A 10 -2.09 9.30 9.43
C VAL A 10 -2.29 9.62 10.91
N PHE A 11 -1.42 10.45 11.47
CA PHE A 11 -1.67 11.14 12.73
C PHE A 11 -2.05 12.60 12.46
N THR A 12 -2.66 13.22 13.46
CA THR A 12 -2.99 14.64 13.42
C THR A 12 -2.34 15.38 14.58
N VAL A 13 -1.84 16.58 14.29
CA VAL A 13 -1.41 17.56 15.27
C VAL A 13 -2.28 18.80 15.07
N LYS A 14 -2.88 19.29 16.15
CA LYS A 14 -3.66 20.52 16.12
C LYS A 14 -2.73 21.70 16.38
N ASP A 15 -2.73 22.67 15.47
CA ASP A 15 -1.99 23.91 15.59
C ASP A 15 -2.93 25.09 15.37
N GLY A 16 -3.33 25.73 16.47
CA GLY A 16 -4.36 26.77 16.47
C GLY A 16 -5.69 26.29 15.89
N LYS A 17 -6.11 26.92 14.78
CA LYS A 17 -7.32 26.56 14.03
C LYS A 17 -7.10 25.41 13.02
N TRP A 18 -5.85 25.06 12.74
CA TRP A 18 -5.50 24.09 11.71
C TRP A 18 -5.24 22.70 12.31
N GLN A 19 -5.54 21.69 11.51
CA GLN A 19 -5.16 20.31 11.79
C GLN A 19 -4.14 19.89 10.73
N HIS A 20 -2.93 19.64 11.19
CA HIS A 20 -1.86 19.12 10.35
C HIS A 20 -1.94 17.60 10.38
N TYR A 21 -1.95 16.99 9.20
CA TYR A 21 -1.98 15.55 9.04
C TYR A 21 -0.63 15.09 8.52
N SER A 22 -0.14 13.98 9.03
CA SER A 22 1.14 13.41 8.62
C SER A 22 1.06 11.90 8.61
N LEU A 23 1.75 11.28 7.67
CA LEU A 23 1.80 9.82 7.56
C LEU A 23 2.46 9.22 8.81
N GLN A 24 1.89 8.13 9.30
CA GLN A 24 2.48 7.34 10.37
C GLN A 24 3.73 6.63 9.82
N LYS A 25 4.90 6.94 10.39
CA LYS A 25 6.18 6.42 9.91
C LYS A 25 6.19 4.88 9.85
N ARG A 26 5.65 4.25 10.89
CA ARG A 26 5.50 2.79 10.98
C ARG A 26 4.67 2.24 9.81
N PHE A 27 3.49 2.83 9.55
CA PHE A 27 2.62 2.43 8.46
C PHE A 27 3.35 2.50 7.12
N VAL A 28 4.07 3.58 6.84
CA VAL A 28 4.79 3.75 5.56
C VAL A 28 5.88 2.69 5.39
N GLN A 29 6.60 2.35 6.46
CA GLN A 29 7.65 1.33 6.42
C GLN A 29 7.07 -0.07 6.15
N GLU A 30 6.04 -0.46 6.90
CA GLU A 30 5.37 -1.76 6.74
C GLU A 30 4.68 -1.85 5.38
N PHE A 31 3.97 -0.79 4.95
CA PHE A 31 3.29 -0.74 3.67
C PHE A 31 4.25 -0.90 2.50
N LYS A 32 5.40 -0.20 2.52
CA LYS A 32 6.43 -0.35 1.48
C LYS A 32 6.94 -1.78 1.42
N GLN A 33 7.33 -2.36 2.56
CA GLN A 33 7.85 -3.73 2.62
C GLN A 33 6.83 -4.75 2.08
N ASN A 34 5.57 -4.62 2.50
CA ASN A 34 4.50 -5.50 2.04
C ASN A 34 4.24 -5.35 0.54
N THR A 35 4.27 -4.12 0.02
CA THR A 35 4.06 -3.84 -1.40
C THR A 35 5.22 -4.35 -2.25
N ASP A 36 6.46 -4.16 -1.77
CA ASP A 36 7.65 -4.70 -2.42
C ASP A 36 7.58 -6.23 -2.50
N GLN A 37 7.14 -6.90 -1.43
CA GLN A 37 6.96 -8.35 -1.43
C GLN A 37 5.82 -8.80 -2.36
N LEU A 38 4.67 -8.12 -2.31
CA LEU A 38 3.49 -8.47 -3.12
C LEU A 38 3.77 -8.31 -4.62
N LEU A 39 4.55 -7.29 -4.98
CA LEU A 39 4.89 -6.95 -6.36
C LEU A 39 6.27 -7.48 -6.76
N ALA A 40 6.89 -8.32 -5.93
CA ALA A 40 8.18 -8.92 -6.25
C ALA A 40 8.03 -9.80 -7.49
N ALA A 41 8.95 -9.62 -8.44
CA ALA A 41 9.08 -10.48 -9.61
C ALA A 41 9.86 -11.77 -9.25
N ASP A 42 9.44 -12.46 -8.19
CA ASP A 42 10.05 -13.70 -7.72
C ASP A 42 9.36 -14.96 -8.29
N GLU A 43 9.88 -16.14 -7.94
CA GLU A 43 9.40 -17.43 -8.45
C GLU A 43 7.92 -17.72 -8.16
N HIS A 44 7.31 -17.01 -7.20
CA HIS A 44 5.89 -17.11 -6.88
C HIS A 44 5.04 -16.04 -7.58
N CYS A 45 5.63 -15.19 -8.43
CA CYS A 45 4.87 -14.19 -9.17
C CYS A 45 3.88 -14.87 -10.11
N LEU A 46 2.59 -14.66 -9.86
CA LEU A 46 1.52 -15.09 -10.75
C LEU A 46 1.64 -14.47 -12.16
N CYS A 47 2.32 -13.32 -12.26
CA CYS A 47 2.62 -12.63 -13.50
C CYS A 47 3.58 -13.39 -14.42
N GLN A 48 4.39 -14.31 -13.87
CA GLN A 48 5.39 -15.09 -14.59
C GLN A 48 4.88 -16.50 -14.93
N ARG A 49 3.65 -16.85 -14.55
CA ARG A 49 3.05 -18.12 -14.96
C ARG A 49 2.79 -18.12 -16.46
N SER A 50 3.48 -19.00 -17.16
CA SER A 50 3.36 -19.27 -18.60
C SER A 50 1.94 -19.63 -19.06
N ASP A 51 1.04 -19.89 -18.11
CA ASP A 51 -0.33 -20.31 -18.34
C ASP A 51 -1.28 -19.14 -18.68
N CYS A 52 -0.82 -17.89 -18.54
CA CYS A 52 -1.63 -16.69 -18.76
C CYS A 52 -1.81 -16.29 -20.25
N GLU A 53 -1.25 -17.06 -21.20
CA GLU A 53 -1.32 -16.75 -22.64
C GLU A 53 -2.54 -17.32 -23.37
N LYS A 54 -3.42 -18.10 -22.71
CA LYS A 54 -4.45 -18.88 -23.43
C LYS A 54 -5.88 -18.30 -23.45
N ASP A 55 -6.16 -17.23 -22.72
CA ASP A 55 -7.54 -16.71 -22.59
C ASP A 55 -7.87 -15.51 -23.50
N VAL A 56 -6.98 -15.13 -24.43
CA VAL A 56 -7.24 -14.10 -25.46
C VAL A 56 -7.22 -14.71 -26.87
N ALA A 57 -7.97 -15.79 -27.05
CA ALA A 57 -8.28 -16.34 -28.36
C ALA A 57 -9.68 -16.96 -28.35
N ASN A 58 -10.71 -16.11 -28.27
CA ASN A 58 -12.05 -16.44 -28.74
C ASN A 58 -12.73 -15.19 -29.30
#